data_AF-A0A7C9DEB0-F1
#
_entry.id   AF-A0A7C9DEB0-F1
#
_cell.length_a   1.000
_cell.length_b   1.000
_cell.length_c   1.000
_cell.angle_alpha   90.00
_cell.angle_beta   90.00
_cell.angle_gamma   90.00
#
_symmetry.space_group_name_H-M   'P 1'
#
loop_
_entity.id
_entity.type
_entity.pdbx_description
1 polymer ?
#
loop_
_entity_poly.entity_id
_entity_poly.type
_entity_poly.pdbx_seq_one_letter_code
_entity_poly.pdbx_strand_id
1 'polypeptide(L)'
;FINFASFRSAAASSMAALKQPTIRVIAIIAEGVPESDTKQLIAYARANNKVVLGPATVGGIQPGAFKIGDTAGTIDNIIQSKLYRPGSVGFVSKSGGMSNEMYNTIARVTDGIYEGIAIGGDVFPGSTLSDHVIRFNNIPQI
;
A
#
# COMPACT_ATOMS: atom_id res chain seq x y z
N PHE A 1 -5.80 0.37 9.33
CA PHE A 1 -4.99 -0.33 10.36
C PHE A 1 -3.65 -0.67 9.75
N ILE A 2 -2.55 -0.14 10.31
CA ILE A 2 -1.20 -0.42 9.81
C ILE A 2 -0.59 -1.45 10.74
N ASN A 3 -0.29 -2.65 10.21
CA ASN A 3 0.12 -3.80 10.99
C ASN A 3 1.63 -4.06 10.86
N PHE A 4 2.35 -3.72 11.92
CA PHE A 4 3.79 -3.99 12.09
C PHE A 4 4.07 -5.26 12.92
N ALA A 5 3.04 -6.06 13.24
CA ALA A 5 3.25 -7.33 13.92
C ALA A 5 4.20 -8.23 13.11
N SER A 6 5.03 -9.02 13.79
CA SER A 6 5.92 -9.97 13.12
C SER A 6 5.13 -11.01 12.32
N PHE A 7 5.78 -11.70 11.37
CA PHE A 7 5.11 -12.70 10.53
C PHE A 7 4.35 -13.78 11.33
N ARG A 8 4.79 -14.04 12.57
CA ARG A 8 4.17 -15.01 13.50
C ARG A 8 2.80 -14.56 14.02
N SER A 9 2.55 -13.25 14.11
CA SER A 9 1.32 -12.69 14.68
C SER A 9 0.56 -11.75 13.72
N ALA A 10 1.16 -11.44 12.56
CA ALA A 10 0.56 -10.62 11.51
C ALA A 10 -0.80 -11.15 11.05
N ALA A 11 -0.94 -12.46 10.87
CA ALA A 11 -2.20 -13.05 10.43
C ALA A 11 -3.33 -12.87 11.46
N ALA A 12 -3.09 -13.28 12.71
CA ALA A 12 -4.09 -13.20 13.77
C ALA A 12 -4.53 -11.76 14.07
N SER A 13 -3.57 -10.84 14.18
CA SER A 13 -3.83 -9.41 14.41
C SER A 13 -4.56 -8.76 13.23
N SER A 14 -4.20 -9.09 11.99
CA SER A 14 -4.89 -8.59 10.79
C SER A 14 -6.34 -9.09 10.73
N MET A 15 -6.58 -10.36 11.06
CA MET A 15 -7.94 -10.91 11.08
C MET A 15 -8.80 -10.25 12.17
N ALA A 16 -8.23 -10.00 13.35
CA ALA A 16 -8.92 -9.27 14.42
C ALA A 16 -9.30 -7.84 13.97
N ALA A 17 -8.39 -7.15 13.27
CA ALA A 17 -8.66 -5.82 12.70
C ALA A 17 -9.72 -5.86 11.58
N LEU A 18 -9.67 -6.87 10.69
CA LEU A 18 -10.66 -7.03 9.63
C LEU A 18 -12.07 -7.27 10.19
N LYS A 19 -12.21 -7.88 11.37
CA LYS A 19 -13.51 -8.05 12.02
C LYS A 19 -14.11 -6.76 12.60
N GLN A 20 -13.30 -5.69 12.77
CA GLN A 20 -13.81 -4.42 13.28
C GLN A 20 -14.57 -3.65 12.19
N PRO A 21 -15.84 -3.26 12.40
CA PRO A 21 -16.67 -2.65 11.35
C PRO A 21 -16.10 -1.32 10.82
N THR A 22 -15.40 -0.56 11.68
CA THR A 22 -14.81 0.75 11.36
C THR A 22 -13.52 0.66 10.53
N ILE A 23 -12.88 -0.51 10.43
CA ILE A 23 -11.63 -0.68 9.68
C ILE A 23 -11.95 -1.12 8.25
N ARG A 24 -11.66 -0.26 7.27
CA ARG A 24 -11.89 -0.54 5.83
C ARG A 24 -10.63 -1.00 5.08
N VAL A 25 -9.47 -0.52 5.51
CA VAL A 25 -8.17 -0.80 4.88
C VAL A 25 -7.19 -1.28 5.93
N ILE A 26 -6.50 -2.39 5.63
CA ILE A 26 -5.36 -2.86 6.41
C ILE A 26 -4.10 -2.88 5.55
N ALA A 27 -2.95 -2.53 6.14
CA ALA A 27 -1.64 -2.70 5.53
C ALA A 27 -0.83 -3.67 6.38
N ILE A 28 -0.32 -4.75 5.79
CA ILE A 28 0.44 -5.80 6.46
C ILE A 28 1.90 -5.65 6.06
N ILE A 29 2.74 -5.18 6.97
CA ILE A 29 4.14 -4.85 6.67
C ILE A 29 5.02 -6.11 6.66
N ALA A 30 4.71 -7.08 7.52
CA ALA A 30 5.51 -8.28 7.67
C ALA A 30 5.68 -9.08 6.37
N GLU A 31 6.91 -9.48 6.12
CA GLU A 31 7.29 -10.44 5.09
C GLU A 31 7.29 -11.87 5.65
N GLY A 32 7.02 -12.86 4.80
CA GLY A 32 7.05 -14.27 5.19
C GLY A 32 5.80 -14.73 5.96
N VAL A 33 4.66 -14.05 5.78
CA VAL A 33 3.37 -14.55 6.28
C VAL A 33 3.00 -15.79 5.46
N PRO A 34 2.65 -16.93 6.09
CA PRO A 34 2.28 -18.13 5.35
C PRO A 34 1.17 -17.88 4.32
N GLU A 35 1.34 -18.39 3.11
CA GLU A 35 0.39 -18.16 2.01
C GLU A 35 -1.04 -18.61 2.34
N SER A 36 -1.20 -19.67 3.14
CA SER A 36 -2.50 -20.15 3.61
C SER A 36 -3.24 -19.10 4.42
N ASP A 37 -2.53 -18.40 5.31
CA ASP A 37 -3.09 -17.37 6.17
C ASP A 37 -3.43 -16.13 5.35
N THR A 38 -2.53 -15.73 4.43
CA THR A 38 -2.78 -14.64 3.50
C THR A 38 -4.02 -14.87 2.65
N LYS A 39 -4.22 -16.09 2.13
CA LYS A 39 -5.44 -16.46 1.38
C LYS A 39 -6.71 -16.32 2.23
N GLN A 40 -6.67 -16.69 3.51
CA GLN A 40 -7.80 -16.52 4.42
C GLN A 40 -8.12 -15.04 4.69
N LEU A 41 -7.09 -14.21 4.88
CA LEU A 41 -7.25 -12.75 5.03
C LEU A 41 -7.87 -12.13 3.78
N ILE A 42 -7.40 -12.52 2.59
CA ILE A 42 -7.94 -12.07 1.30
C ILE A 42 -9.41 -12.45 1.15
N ALA A 43 -9.74 -13.72 1.41
CA ALA A 43 -11.10 -14.22 1.29
C ALA A 43 -12.06 -13.46 2.22
N TYR A 44 -11.67 -13.27 3.48
CA TYR A 44 -12.47 -12.51 4.44
C TYR A 44 -12.62 -11.04 4.02
N ALA A 45 -11.54 -10.39 3.60
CA ALA A 45 -11.57 -8.99 3.20
C ALA A 45 -12.49 -8.78 1.99
N ARG A 46 -12.42 -9.65 0.97
CA ARG A 46 -13.30 -9.60 -0.21
C ARG A 46 -14.78 -9.78 0.17
N ALA A 47 -15.09 -10.78 1.00
CA ALA A 47 -16.47 -11.02 1.46
C ALA A 47 -17.06 -9.84 2.25
N ASN A 48 -16.21 -8.99 2.84
CA ASN A 48 -16.63 -7.85 3.67
C ASN A 48 -16.36 -6.48 3.02
N ASN A 49 -16.03 -6.46 1.73
CA ASN A 49 -15.68 -5.26 0.96
C ASN A 49 -14.56 -4.43 1.62
N LYS A 50 -13.51 -5.08 2.12
CA LYS A 50 -12.34 -4.46 2.76
C LYS A 50 -11.10 -4.64 1.89
N VAL A 51 -10.13 -3.75 2.07
CA VAL A 51 -8.87 -3.76 1.32
C VAL A 51 -7.74 -4.26 2.22
N VAL A 52 -6.94 -5.18 1.68
CA VAL A 52 -5.67 -5.62 2.26
C VAL A 52 -4.55 -5.14 1.35
N LEU A 53 -3.57 -4.43 1.91
CA LEU A 53 -2.33 -4.05 1.24
C LEU A 53 -1.18 -4.87 1.85
N GLY A 54 -0.33 -5.46 1.02
CA GLY A 54 0.63 -6.48 1.46
C GLY A 54 0.03 -7.90 1.48
N PRO A 55 0.68 -8.87 2.14
CA PRO A 55 1.86 -8.73 3.01
C PRO A 55 3.15 -8.38 2.26
N ALA A 56 4.26 -8.28 3.00
CA ALA A 56 5.58 -7.93 2.46
C ALA A 56 5.60 -6.60 1.69
N THR A 57 5.09 -5.54 2.31
CA THR A 57 5.03 -4.19 1.70
C THR A 57 5.52 -3.11 2.65
N VAL A 58 6.09 -2.04 2.09
CA VAL A 58 6.29 -0.77 2.81
C VAL A 58 4.97 0.00 2.99
N GLY A 59 3.97 -0.30 2.16
CA GLY A 59 2.66 0.34 2.14
C GLY A 59 2.44 1.22 0.91
N GLY A 60 2.25 2.50 1.13
CA GLY A 60 1.85 3.45 0.10
C GLY A 60 1.75 4.88 0.64
N ILE A 61 1.61 5.83 -0.27
CA ILE A 61 1.51 7.25 0.03
C ILE A 61 0.52 7.91 -0.93
N GLN A 62 -0.33 8.78 -0.38
CA GLN A 62 -1.10 9.77 -1.10
C GLN A 62 -0.54 11.14 -0.73
N PRO A 63 0.30 11.74 -1.58
CA PRO A 63 0.93 13.04 -1.31
C PRO A 63 -0.05 14.13 -0.88
N GLY A 64 0.33 14.87 0.16
CA GLY A 64 -0.52 15.89 0.78
C GLY A 64 -1.65 15.35 1.67
N ALA A 65 -1.86 14.04 1.76
CA ALA A 65 -2.93 13.44 2.55
C ALA A 65 -2.42 12.44 3.60
N PHE A 66 -1.91 11.28 3.19
CA PHE A 66 -1.58 10.19 4.11
C PHE A 66 -0.43 9.33 3.60
N LYS A 67 0.42 8.83 4.51
CA LYS A 67 1.44 7.82 4.20
C LYS A 67 1.36 6.65 5.17
N ILE A 68 1.61 5.45 4.66
CA ILE A 68 1.63 4.23 5.45
C ILE A 68 3.06 4.00 5.95
N GLY A 69 3.23 3.98 7.28
CA GLY A 69 4.47 3.55 7.92
C GLY A 69 5.69 4.28 7.39
N ASP A 70 6.71 3.53 6.97
CA ASP A 70 8.00 4.04 6.52
C ASP A 70 8.05 4.38 5.02
N THR A 71 6.90 4.34 4.33
CA THR A 71 6.83 4.72 2.91
C THR A 71 7.39 6.13 2.71
N ALA A 72 8.11 6.33 1.60
CA ALA A 72 8.84 7.56 1.25
C ALA A 72 10.03 7.91 2.16
N GLY A 73 10.36 7.13 3.19
CA GLY A 73 11.56 7.32 4.00
C GLY A 73 11.59 8.66 4.75
N THR A 74 12.74 9.32 4.74
CA THR A 74 13.01 10.55 5.49
C THR A 74 12.30 11.77 4.89
N ILE A 75 12.24 12.85 5.68
CA ILE A 75 11.63 14.11 5.23
C ILE A 75 12.37 14.72 4.03
N ASP A 76 13.68 14.55 3.94
CA ASP A 76 14.47 15.01 2.80
C ASP A 76 13.99 14.35 1.50
N ASN A 77 13.74 13.04 1.52
CA ASN A 77 13.21 12.36 0.35
C ASN A 77 11.77 12.80 0.02
N ILE A 78 10.94 13.05 1.04
CA ILE A 78 9.58 13.58 0.84
C ILE A 78 9.63 14.95 0.13
N ILE A 79 10.55 15.83 0.52
CA ILE A 79 10.72 17.16 -0.10
C ILE A 79 11.27 17.01 -1.51
N GLN A 80 12.35 16.24 -1.70
CA GLN A 80 13.00 16.04 -2.99
C GLN A 80 12.06 15.40 -4.03
N SER A 81 11.25 14.42 -3.60
CA SER A 81 10.27 13.74 -4.44
C SER A 81 8.91 14.45 -4.50
N LYS A 82 8.81 15.69 -3.98
CA LYS A 82 7.59 16.52 -4.00
C LYS A 82 6.35 15.86 -3.36
N LEU A 83 6.53 14.90 -2.46
CA LEU A 83 5.45 14.07 -1.87
C LEU A 83 4.62 14.79 -0.80
N TYR A 84 4.88 16.07 -0.56
CA TYR A 84 4.08 16.92 0.34
C TYR A 84 2.84 17.54 -0.31
N ARG A 85 2.68 17.39 -1.63
CA ARG A 85 1.51 17.85 -2.39
C ARG A 85 1.12 16.84 -3.47
N PRO A 86 -0.16 16.77 -3.87
CA PRO A 86 -0.57 15.91 -4.98
C PRO A 86 -0.01 16.43 -6.32
N GLY A 87 0.43 15.50 -7.17
CA GLY A 87 0.55 15.71 -8.63
C GLY A 87 -0.62 15.01 -9.35
N SER A 88 -0.38 14.49 -10.55
CA SER A 88 -1.43 13.84 -11.37
C SER A 88 -1.09 12.40 -11.78
N VAL A 89 -0.06 11.77 -11.17
CA VAL A 89 0.37 10.42 -11.55
C VAL A 89 -0.01 9.38 -10.50
N GLY A 90 -0.81 8.38 -10.89
CA GLY A 90 -1.05 7.16 -10.12
C GLY A 90 0.01 6.10 -10.39
N PHE A 91 0.58 5.54 -9.33
CA PHE A 91 1.65 4.54 -9.42
C PHE A 91 1.36 3.31 -8.55
N VAL A 92 1.53 2.12 -9.11
CA VAL A 92 1.46 0.86 -8.36
C VAL A 92 2.62 -0.07 -8.71
N SER A 93 3.25 -0.65 -7.70
CA SER A 93 4.34 -1.63 -7.86
C SER A 93 4.21 -2.78 -6.86
N LYS A 94 5.04 -3.82 -7.01
CA LYS A 94 5.24 -4.85 -5.98
C LYS A 94 6.28 -4.43 -4.93
N SER A 95 7.45 -4.01 -5.40
CA SER A 95 8.58 -3.64 -4.53
C SER A 95 8.42 -2.23 -3.98
N GLY A 96 8.46 -2.11 -2.64
CA GLY A 96 8.45 -0.83 -1.94
C GLY A 96 9.74 -0.01 -2.13
N GLY A 97 10.90 -0.67 -2.24
CA GLY A 97 12.16 0.00 -2.52
C GLY A 97 12.14 0.65 -3.90
N MET A 98 11.65 -0.07 -4.91
CA MET A 98 11.47 0.48 -6.26
C MET A 98 10.39 1.55 -6.32
N SER A 99 9.40 1.55 -5.41
CA SER A 99 8.42 2.65 -5.34
C SER A 99 9.10 3.99 -5.07
N ASN A 100 10.07 4.04 -4.15
CA ASN A 100 10.79 5.30 -3.87
C ASN A 100 11.62 5.78 -5.06
N GLU A 101 12.27 4.87 -5.80
CA GLU A 101 13.01 5.23 -7.02
C GLU A 101 12.07 5.80 -8.08
N MET A 102 10.88 5.20 -8.21
CA MET A 102 9.85 5.69 -9.12
C MET A 102 9.25 7.01 -8.67
N TYR A 103 9.06 7.25 -7.36
CA TYR A 103 8.62 8.55 -6.85
C TYR A 103 9.64 9.65 -7.20
N ASN A 104 10.93 9.38 -7.00
CA ASN A 104 11.99 10.31 -7.40
C ASN A 104 12.00 10.57 -8.92
N THR A 105 11.88 9.52 -9.73
CA THR A 105 11.87 9.65 -11.20
C THR A 105 10.65 10.44 -11.69
N ILE A 106 9.46 10.08 -11.21
CA ILE A 106 8.19 10.74 -11.58
C ILE A 106 8.20 12.21 -11.15
N ALA A 107 8.71 12.53 -9.96
CA ALA A 107 8.81 13.91 -9.49
C ALA A 107 9.71 14.81 -10.38
N ARG A 108 10.65 14.22 -11.13
CA ARG A 108 11.55 14.94 -12.03
C ARG A 108 10.96 15.19 -13.41
N VAL A 109 10.12 14.27 -13.90
CA VAL A 109 9.62 14.29 -15.29
C VAL A 109 8.14 14.63 -15.41
N THR A 110 7.43 14.76 -14.29
CA THR A 110 6.00 15.11 -14.22
C THR A 110 5.73 16.17 -13.13
N ASP A 111 4.46 16.49 -12.91
CA ASP A 111 4.01 17.37 -11.83
C ASP A 111 4.09 16.70 -10.43
N GLY A 112 4.04 15.37 -10.37
CA GLY A 112 4.28 14.57 -9.17
C GLY A 112 3.34 13.37 -9.05
N ILE A 113 3.53 12.60 -7.98
CA ILE A 113 2.64 11.48 -7.62
C ILE A 113 1.33 12.02 -7.04
N TYR A 114 0.19 11.53 -7.52
CA TYR A 114 -1.10 11.70 -6.83
C TYR A 114 -1.30 10.60 -5.79
N GLU A 115 -0.97 9.35 -6.14
CA GLU A 115 -1.00 8.22 -5.22
C GLU A 115 -0.02 7.13 -5.66
N GLY A 116 0.75 6.61 -4.70
CA GLY A 116 1.74 5.56 -4.90
C GLY A 116 1.49 4.39 -3.97
N ILE A 117 1.33 3.18 -4.53
CA ILE A 117 1.01 1.96 -3.79
C ILE A 117 2.05 0.87 -4.07
N ALA A 118 2.57 0.24 -3.02
CA ALA A 118 3.30 -1.01 -3.11
C ALA A 118 2.40 -2.17 -2.64
N ILE A 119 2.00 -3.07 -3.54
CA ILE A 119 1.09 -4.18 -3.19
C ILE A 119 1.78 -5.28 -2.39
N GLY A 120 3.11 -5.33 -2.40
CA GLY A 120 3.92 -6.30 -1.72
C GLY A 120 4.51 -7.38 -2.61
N GLY A 121 5.53 -8.06 -2.09
CA GLY A 121 6.33 -9.07 -2.81
C GLY A 121 5.75 -10.49 -2.80
N ASP A 122 4.85 -10.79 -1.85
CA ASP A 122 4.30 -12.13 -1.66
C ASP A 122 3.49 -12.63 -2.88
N VAL A 123 3.40 -13.95 -3.02
CA VAL A 123 2.74 -14.63 -4.15
C VAL A 123 1.28 -14.21 -4.29
N PHE A 124 0.57 -14.07 -3.17
CA PHE A 124 -0.84 -13.70 -3.11
C PHE A 124 -1.00 -12.33 -2.42
N PRO A 125 -0.84 -11.22 -3.13
CA PRO A 125 -1.03 -9.91 -2.53
C PRO A 125 -2.51 -9.68 -2.18
N GLY A 126 -2.74 -8.96 -1.08
CA GLY A 126 -4.05 -8.61 -0.56
C GLY A 126 -4.95 -7.87 -1.56
N SER A 127 -4.31 -7.00 -2.35
CA SER A 127 -4.86 -6.27 -3.49
C SER A 127 -3.84 -6.34 -4.62
N THR A 128 -4.32 -6.47 -5.84
CA THR A 128 -3.50 -6.71 -7.02
C THR A 128 -3.16 -5.41 -7.74
N LEU A 129 -2.22 -5.47 -8.69
CA LEU A 129 -1.90 -4.33 -9.56
C LEU A 129 -3.16 -3.84 -10.30
N SER A 130 -3.98 -4.78 -10.80
CA SER A 130 -5.21 -4.48 -11.52
C SER A 130 -6.23 -3.74 -10.63
N ASP A 131 -6.39 -4.16 -9.37
CA ASP A 131 -7.32 -3.51 -8.44
C ASP A 131 -7.00 -2.01 -8.28
N HIS A 132 -5.70 -1.67 -8.19
CA HIS A 132 -5.27 -0.28 -8.05
C HIS A 132 -5.30 0.49 -9.37
N VAL A 133 -4.97 -0.14 -10.51
CA VAL A 133 -5.10 0.51 -11.83
C VAL A 133 -6.56 0.85 -12.14
N ILE A 134 -7.50 -0.06 -11.87
CA ILE A 134 -8.93 0.20 -12.04
C ILE A 134 -9.38 1.33 -11.13
N ARG A 135 -8.88 1.37 -9.88
CA ARG A 135 -9.17 2.45 -8.95
C ARG A 135 -8.63 3.79 -9.46
N PHE A 136 -7.40 3.83 -9.96
CA PHE A 136 -6.79 5.04 -10.52
C PHE A 136 -7.58 5.57 -11.72
N ASN A 137 -8.03 4.70 -12.63
CA ASN A 137 -8.88 5.08 -13.76
C ASN A 137 -10.19 5.80 -13.34
N ASN A 138 -10.65 5.58 -12.11
CA ASN A 138 -11.86 6.20 -11.58
C ASN A 138 -11.58 7.45 -10.71
N ILE A 139 -10.33 7.91 -10.63
CA ILE A 139 -9.93 9.13 -9.91
C ILE A 139 -9.70 10.23 -10.94
N PRO A 140 -10.55 11.26 -11.03
CA PRO A 140 -10.44 12.30 -12.07
C PRO A 140 -9.13 13.10 -12.05
N GLN A 141 -8.39 13.08 -10.94
CA GLN A 141 -7.12 13.76 -10.76
C GLN A 141 -5.91 12.96 -11.27
N ILE A 142 -6.10 11.68 -11.61
CA ILE A 142 -5.08 10.79 -12.20
C ILE A 142 -5.40 10.57 -13.66
#